data_AF-S4NU95-F1
#
_entry.id   AF-S4NU95-F1
#
_cell.length_a   1.000
_cell.length_b   1.000
_cell.length_c   1.000
_cell.angle_alpha   90.00
_cell.angle_beta   90.00
_cell.angle_gamma   90.00
#
_symmetry.space_group_name_H-M   'P 1'
#
loop_
_entity.id
_entity.type
_entity.pdbx_description
1 polymer ?
#
loop_
_entity_poly.entity_id
_entity_poly.type
_entity_poly.pdbx_seq_one_letter_code
_entity_poly.pdbx_strand_id
1 'polypeptide(L)'
;MFSIFKGLVGSKALTEESMRPVLDKLRDHLIGKNVAADIANKLCDSVSVKLDGKVLGTFDSVAKTVRATLTEALVQILSPKRRVDILRDCLHAKQQSQPYVMAFCGVNGVGKSTNLAKICFWLIENKLSVLIAACD
;
A
#
# COMPACT_ATOMS: atom_id res chain seq x y z
N MET A 1 -18.66 -41.76 29.33
CA MET A 1 -19.27 -40.47 29.71
C MET A 1 -18.66 -39.37 28.83
N PHE A 2 -18.98 -39.38 27.54
CA PHE A 2 -18.39 -38.52 26.49
C PHE A 2 -19.43 -37.52 25.97
N SER A 3 -19.88 -36.58 26.79
CA SER A 3 -20.88 -35.59 26.35
C SER A 3 -20.82 -34.27 27.12
N ILE A 4 -19.62 -33.68 27.24
CA ILE A 4 -19.45 -32.31 27.79
C ILE A 4 -18.75 -31.36 26.80
N PHE A 5 -18.20 -31.86 25.68
CA PHE A 5 -17.52 -31.05 24.66
C PHE A 5 -18.38 -30.69 23.43
N LYS A 6 -19.71 -30.72 23.54
CA LYS A 6 -20.60 -30.48 22.38
C LYS A 6 -21.02 -29.01 22.18
N GLY A 7 -20.48 -28.06 22.95
CA GLY A 7 -20.96 -26.67 22.99
C GLY A 7 -19.94 -25.54 22.72
N LEU A 8 -18.67 -25.84 22.41
CA LEU A 8 -17.60 -24.81 22.35
C LEU A 8 -16.83 -24.72 21.03
N VAL A 9 -17.36 -25.29 19.95
CA VAL A 9 -16.81 -25.07 18.60
C VAL A 9 -17.91 -24.52 17.71
N GLY A 10 -18.38 -23.33 18.08
CA GLY A 10 -19.19 -22.48 17.20
C GLY A 10 -18.24 -21.54 16.46
N SER A 11 -17.52 -22.09 15.49
CA SER A 11 -16.67 -21.30 14.61
C SER A 11 -17.58 -20.41 13.76
N LYS A 12 -17.86 -19.19 14.24
CA LYS A 12 -18.82 -18.28 13.61
C LYS A 12 -18.27 -17.84 12.26
N ALA A 13 -19.03 -18.13 11.20
CA ALA A 13 -18.74 -17.58 9.89
C ALA A 13 -18.90 -16.06 9.93
N LEU A 14 -17.95 -15.35 9.33
CA LEU A 14 -18.03 -13.93 9.09
C LEU A 14 -19.13 -13.67 8.06
N THR A 15 -20.03 -12.77 8.40
CA THR A 15 -21.02 -12.21 7.46
C THR A 15 -20.75 -10.73 7.30
N GLU A 16 -21.14 -10.17 6.16
CA GLU A 16 -21.08 -8.73 5.90
C GLU A 16 -21.66 -7.90 7.06
N GLU A 17 -22.84 -8.27 7.56
CA GLU A 17 -23.50 -7.59 8.68
C GLU A 17 -22.65 -7.58 9.96
N SER A 18 -21.96 -8.70 10.25
CA SER A 18 -21.11 -8.82 11.43
C SER A 18 -19.83 -7.98 11.34
N MET A 19 -19.35 -7.72 10.12
CA MET A 19 -18.13 -6.96 9.86
C MET A 19 -18.39 -5.47 9.71
N ARG A 20 -19.58 -5.07 9.27
CA ARG A 20 -19.96 -3.68 8.95
C ARG A 20 -19.56 -2.65 10.03
N PRO A 21 -19.83 -2.84 11.34
CA PRO A 21 -19.46 -1.85 12.36
C PRO A 21 -17.94 -1.64 12.47
N VAL A 22 -17.15 -2.68 12.19
CA VAL A 22 -15.68 -2.60 12.18
C VAL A 22 -15.20 -1.93 10.90
N LEU A 23 -15.76 -2.32 9.76
CA LEU A 23 -15.40 -1.77 8.45
C LEU A 23 -15.71 -0.27 8.37
N ASP A 24 -16.86 0.18 8.89
CA ASP A 24 -17.24 1.59 8.93
C ASP A 24 -16.24 2.41 9.77
N LYS A 25 -15.88 1.94 10.97
CA LYS A 25 -14.87 2.59 11.81
C LYS A 25 -13.49 2.65 11.15
N LEU A 26 -13.10 1.59 10.43
CA LEU A 26 -11.83 1.54 9.72
C LEU A 26 -11.83 2.48 8.51
N ARG A 27 -12.93 2.56 7.77
CA ARG A 27 -13.10 3.51 6.68
C ARG A 27 -12.91 4.95 7.18
N ASP A 28 -13.63 5.32 8.23
CA ASP A 28 -13.55 6.68 8.79
C ASP A 28 -12.15 6.97 9.32
N HIS A 29 -11.48 5.96 9.92
CA HIS A 29 -10.09 6.07 10.33
C HIS A 29 -9.13 6.28 9.15
N LEU A 30 -9.29 5.56 8.04
CA LEU A 30 -8.49 5.75 6.83
C LEU A 30 -8.68 7.16 6.25
N ILE A 31 -9.92 7.62 6.15
CA ILE A 31 -10.24 8.97 5.67
C ILE A 31 -9.63 10.02 6.60
N GLY A 32 -9.76 9.86 7.91
CA GLY A 32 -9.12 10.71 8.91
C GLY A 32 -7.58 10.68 8.86
N LYS A 33 -6.99 9.67 8.23
CA LYS A 33 -5.55 9.56 7.93
C LYS A 33 -5.19 10.00 6.50
N ASN A 34 -6.05 10.82 5.87
CA ASN A 34 -5.83 11.42 4.56
C ASN A 34 -5.79 10.40 3.40
N VAL A 35 -6.45 9.24 3.56
CA VAL A 35 -6.73 8.34 2.43
C VAL A 35 -7.97 8.86 1.71
N ALA A 36 -7.92 8.92 0.38
CA ALA A 36 -9.07 9.33 -0.42
C ALA A 36 -10.30 8.46 -0.11
N ALA A 37 -11.47 9.10 0.03
CA ALA A 37 -12.69 8.43 0.50
C ALA A 37 -13.11 7.27 -0.42
N ASP A 38 -12.97 7.43 -1.74
CA ASP A 38 -13.27 6.36 -2.69
C ASP A 38 -12.30 5.17 -2.55
N ILE A 39 -11.02 5.43 -2.24
CA ILE A 39 -10.02 4.38 -1.98
C ILE A 39 -10.30 3.67 -0.66
N ALA A 40 -10.63 4.42 0.39
CA ALA A 40 -11.01 3.84 1.68
C ALA A 40 -12.24 2.92 1.56
N ASN A 41 -13.26 3.35 0.80
CA ASN A 41 -14.43 2.52 0.47
C ASN A 41 -14.02 1.24 -0.25
N LYS A 42 -13.31 1.35 -1.39
CA LYS A 42 -12.86 0.19 -2.19
C LYS A 42 -12.04 -0.81 -1.36
N LEU A 43 -11.19 -0.33 -0.47
CA LEU A 43 -10.42 -1.17 0.45
C LEU A 43 -11.31 -1.94 1.42
N CYS A 44 -12.24 -1.26 2.08
CA CYS A 44 -13.18 -1.90 3.01
C CYS A 44 -14.11 -2.90 2.31
N ASP A 45 -14.61 -2.57 1.12
CA ASP A 45 -15.45 -3.48 0.31
C ASP A 45 -14.66 -4.73 -0.09
N SER A 46 -13.42 -4.55 -0.55
CA SER A 46 -12.54 -5.68 -0.89
C SER A 46 -12.25 -6.58 0.31
N VAL A 47 -12.12 -6.03 1.52
CA VAL A 47 -11.93 -6.80 2.75
C VAL A 47 -13.22 -7.54 3.12
N SER A 48 -14.38 -6.90 3.00
CA SER A 48 -15.69 -7.53 3.24
C SER A 48 -15.86 -8.76 2.36
N VAL A 49 -15.67 -8.60 1.04
CA VAL A 49 -15.76 -9.71 0.06
C VAL A 49 -14.74 -10.81 0.34
N LYS A 50 -13.51 -10.47 0.73
CA LYS A 50 -12.46 -11.46 1.03
C LYS A 50 -12.74 -12.26 2.30
N LEU A 51 -13.53 -11.71 3.23
CA LEU A 51 -13.80 -12.32 4.53
C LEU A 51 -15.18 -12.93 4.64
N ASP A 52 -16.12 -12.57 3.78
CA ASP A 52 -17.48 -13.13 3.80
C ASP A 52 -17.46 -14.66 3.66
N GLY A 53 -18.23 -15.33 4.51
CA GLY A 53 -18.27 -16.79 4.62
C GLY A 53 -17.04 -17.43 5.29
N LYS A 54 -15.97 -16.68 5.62
CA LYS A 54 -14.81 -17.25 6.31
C LYS A 54 -15.10 -17.52 7.77
N VAL A 55 -14.66 -18.69 8.22
CA VAL A 55 -14.81 -19.13 9.60
C VAL A 55 -13.68 -18.57 10.45
N LEU A 56 -14.02 -17.89 11.55
CA LEU A 56 -13.02 -17.40 12.50
C LEU A 56 -12.38 -18.56 13.27
N GLY A 57 -11.07 -18.44 13.51
CA GLY A 57 -10.37 -19.31 14.45
C GLY A 57 -10.85 -19.08 15.88
N THR A 58 -10.71 -20.10 16.73
CA THR A 58 -11.24 -20.12 18.11
C THR A 58 -10.81 -18.94 18.98
N PHE A 59 -9.66 -18.31 18.68
CA PHE A 59 -9.11 -17.18 19.43
C PHE A 59 -9.06 -15.86 18.65
N ASP A 60 -9.68 -15.80 17.46
CA ASP A 60 -9.70 -14.59 16.64
C ASP A 60 -11.00 -13.81 16.81
N SER A 61 -10.88 -12.48 16.83
CA SER A 61 -12.02 -11.56 16.84
C SER A 61 -12.24 -11.00 15.44
N VAL A 62 -13.50 -10.67 15.11
CA VAL A 62 -13.88 -10.00 13.85
C VAL A 62 -12.98 -8.78 13.60
N ALA A 63 -12.79 -7.94 14.63
CA ALA A 63 -11.99 -6.74 14.53
C ALA A 63 -10.52 -7.02 14.18
N LYS A 64 -9.91 -8.04 14.80
CA LYS A 64 -8.53 -8.43 14.53
C LYS A 64 -8.38 -8.98 13.11
N THR A 65 -9.29 -9.85 12.68
CA THR A 65 -9.27 -10.47 11.34
C THR A 65 -9.46 -9.43 10.23
N VAL A 66 -10.43 -8.52 10.39
CA VAL A 66 -10.68 -7.42 9.44
C VAL A 66 -9.46 -6.51 9.36
N ARG A 67 -8.88 -6.10 10.50
CA ARG A 67 -7.69 -5.23 10.53
C ARG A 67 -6.47 -5.88 9.87
N ALA A 68 -6.23 -7.16 10.14
CA ALA A 68 -5.13 -7.91 9.53
C ALA A 68 -5.31 -7.98 8.01
N THR A 69 -6.51 -8.33 7.55
CA THR A 69 -6.82 -8.44 6.12
C THR A 69 -6.71 -7.10 5.39
N LEU A 70 -7.15 -6.00 6.03
CA LEU A 70 -6.97 -4.65 5.49
C LEU A 70 -5.49 -4.27 5.39
N THR A 71 -4.69 -4.64 6.39
CA THR A 71 -3.24 -4.39 6.39
C THR A 71 -2.56 -5.12 5.24
N GLU A 72 -2.92 -6.39 5.00
CA GLU A 72 -2.42 -7.14 3.84
C GLU A 72 -2.78 -6.45 2.51
N ALA A 73 -4.02 -5.98 2.36
CA ALA A 73 -4.47 -5.28 1.17
C ALA A 73 -3.67 -3.98 0.94
N LEU A 74 -3.44 -3.20 2.00
CA LEU A 74 -2.62 -1.99 1.95
C LEU A 74 -1.17 -2.30 1.55
N VAL A 75 -0.56 -3.32 2.14
CA VAL A 75 0.81 -3.75 1.78
C VAL A 75 0.88 -4.14 0.31
N GLN A 76 -0.10 -4.89 -0.19
CA GLN A 76 -0.14 -5.30 -1.59
C GLN A 76 -0.26 -4.12 -2.56
N ILE A 77 -1.03 -3.08 -2.20
CA ILE A 77 -1.20 -1.87 -3.03
C ILE A 77 0.05 -0.98 -2.99
N LEU A 78 0.64 -0.81 -1.80
CA LEU A 78 1.82 0.04 -1.61
C LEU A 78 3.12 -0.63 -2.06
N SER A 79 3.12 -1.95 -2.23
CA SER A 79 4.27 -2.69 -2.76
C SER A 79 4.33 -2.58 -4.28
N PRO A 80 5.35 -1.93 -4.85
CA PRO A 80 5.48 -1.79 -6.29
C PRO A 80 5.73 -3.16 -6.95
N LYS A 81 5.00 -3.48 -8.01
CA LYS A 81 5.22 -4.70 -8.81
C LYS A 81 6.50 -4.64 -9.63
N ARG A 82 6.92 -3.42 -10.00
CA ARG A 82 8.14 -3.18 -10.77
C ARG A 82 9.20 -2.59 -9.85
N ARG A 83 10.39 -3.20 -9.85
CA ARG A 83 11.57 -2.58 -9.24
C ARG A 83 12.07 -1.48 -10.15
N VAL A 84 12.33 -0.31 -9.57
CA VAL A 84 12.97 0.81 -10.24
C VAL A 84 14.33 0.97 -9.59
N ASP A 85 15.40 0.72 -10.35
CA ASP A 85 16.78 0.86 -9.90
C ASP A 85 17.48 1.88 -10.81
N ILE A 86 17.39 3.14 -10.39
CA ILE A 86 17.89 4.28 -11.16
C ILE A 86 19.40 4.17 -11.37
N LEU A 87 20.17 3.67 -10.39
CA LEU A 87 21.63 3.56 -10.52
C LEU A 87 22.00 2.52 -11.57
N ARG A 88 21.35 1.34 -11.54
CA ARG A 88 21.56 0.31 -12.55
C ARG A 88 21.23 0.82 -13.95
N ASP A 89 20.10 1.51 -14.10
CA ASP A 89 19.65 2.04 -15.39
C ASP A 89 20.59 3.12 -15.92
N CYS A 90 21.08 4.02 -15.05
CA CYS A 90 22.11 5.02 -15.39
C CYS A 90 23.42 4.37 -15.85
N LEU A 91 23.91 3.35 -15.14
CA LEU A 91 25.15 2.66 -15.49
C LEU A 91 25.03 1.93 -16.83
N HIS A 92 23.88 1.30 -17.09
CA HIS A 92 23.62 0.64 -18.35
C HIS A 92 23.58 1.63 -19.52
N ALA A 93 22.92 2.78 -19.37
CA ALA A 93 22.93 3.83 -20.40
C ALA A 93 24.36 4.34 -20.68
N LYS A 94 25.17 4.51 -19.61
CA LYS A 94 26.58 4.91 -19.73
C LYS A 94 27.41 3.89 -20.52
N GLN A 95 27.21 2.59 -20.30
CA GLN A 95 27.87 1.54 -21.09
C GLN A 95 27.53 1.62 -22.58
N GLN A 96 26.32 2.06 -22.91
CA GLN A 96 25.88 2.28 -24.28
C GLN A 96 26.28 3.66 -24.84
N SER A 97 27.06 4.45 -24.08
CA SER A 97 27.43 5.84 -24.43
C SER A 97 26.21 6.72 -24.69
N GLN A 98 25.13 6.51 -23.94
CA GLN A 98 23.91 7.31 -23.98
C GLN A 98 23.63 7.96 -22.62
N PRO A 99 23.05 9.18 -22.59
CA PRO A 99 22.57 9.77 -21.34
C PRO A 99 21.31 9.06 -20.85
N TYR A 100 21.20 8.90 -19.53
CA TYR A 100 19.93 8.52 -18.90
C TYR A 100 19.10 9.77 -18.60
N VAL A 101 17.91 9.86 -19.20
CA VAL A 101 17.05 11.05 -19.12
C VAL A 101 15.86 10.78 -18.21
N MET A 102 15.63 11.65 -17.24
CA MET A 102 14.46 11.61 -16.34
C MET A 102 13.68 12.91 -16.44
N ALA A 103 12.35 12.81 -16.46
CA ALA A 103 11.45 13.95 -16.41
C ALA A 103 10.73 14.01 -15.05
N PHE A 104 10.80 15.16 -14.37
CA PHE A 104 10.08 15.41 -13.13
C PHE A 104 8.81 16.20 -13.44
N CYS A 105 7.65 15.57 -13.31
CA CYS A 105 6.35 16.17 -13.60
C CYS A 105 5.44 16.17 -12.37
N GLY A 106 4.48 17.11 -12.33
CA GLY A 106 3.54 17.27 -11.21
C GLY A 106 2.98 18.68 -11.12
N VAL A 107 1.93 18.86 -10.30
CA VAL A 107 1.27 20.16 -10.10
C VAL A 107 2.17 21.17 -9.35
N ASN A 108 1.72 22.42 -9.24
CA ASN A 108 2.48 23.47 -8.57
C ASN A 108 2.57 23.20 -7.06
N GLY A 109 3.73 23.52 -6.46
CA GLY A 109 3.93 23.43 -5.00
C GLY A 109 4.22 22.04 -4.42
N VAL A 110 4.25 20.96 -5.21
CA VAL A 110 4.53 19.59 -4.71
C VAL A 110 6.01 19.28 -4.45
N GLY A 111 6.90 20.25 -4.69
CA GLY A 111 8.34 20.12 -4.44
C GLY A 111 9.14 19.46 -5.57
N LYS A 112 8.73 19.61 -6.84
CA LYS A 112 9.43 19.05 -8.02
C LYS A 112 10.93 19.41 -8.03
N SER A 113 11.25 20.71 -8.06
CA SER A 113 12.63 21.20 -8.17
C SER A 113 13.48 20.84 -6.93
N THR A 114 12.86 20.87 -5.74
CA THR A 114 13.53 20.48 -4.48
C THR A 114 13.88 18.99 -4.46
N ASN A 115 12.99 18.12 -4.91
CA ASN A 115 13.28 16.69 -4.97
C ASN A 115 14.21 16.34 -6.13
N LEU A 116 14.12 17.03 -7.27
CA LEU A 116 15.11 16.94 -8.35
C LEU A 116 16.52 17.21 -7.81
N ALA A 117 16.71 18.29 -7.05
CA ALA A 117 18.01 18.62 -6.46
C ALA A 117 18.54 17.51 -5.53
N LYS A 118 17.67 16.90 -4.71
CA LYS A 118 18.05 15.75 -3.87
C LYS A 118 18.49 14.54 -4.69
N ILE A 119 17.78 14.23 -5.78
CA ILE A 119 18.14 13.13 -6.67
C ILE A 119 19.45 13.43 -7.40
N CYS A 120 19.66 14.67 -7.88
CA CYS A 120 20.92 15.08 -8.49
C CYS A 120 22.09 14.91 -7.51
N PHE A 121 21.94 15.39 -6.27
CA PHE A 121 22.94 15.21 -5.22
C PHE A 121 23.25 13.73 -4.97
N TRP A 122 22.22 12.89 -4.82
CA TRP A 122 22.39 11.45 -4.63
C TRP A 122 23.12 10.78 -5.80
N LEU A 123 22.84 11.16 -7.05
CA LEU A 123 23.55 10.64 -8.23
C LEU A 123 25.02 11.07 -8.27
N ILE A 124 25.32 12.32 -7.89
CA ILE A 124 26.70 12.85 -7.79
C ILE A 124 27.48 12.09 -6.71
N GLU A 125 26.87 11.81 -5.56
CA GLU A 125 27.48 11.00 -4.50
C GLU A 125 27.80 9.58 -5.00
N ASN A 126 26.97 9.04 -5.90
CA ASN A 126 27.20 7.78 -6.62
C ASN A 126 28.12 7.92 -7.86
N LYS A 127 28.89 9.01 -7.96
CA LYS A 127 29.93 9.26 -8.99
C LYS A 127 29.38 9.33 -10.42
N LEU A 128 28.14 9.77 -10.58
CA LEU A 128 27.53 10.07 -11.86
C LEU A 128 27.53 11.59 -12.13
N SER A 129 27.81 11.98 -13.37
CA SER A 129 27.66 13.36 -13.82
C SER A 129 26.19 13.66 -14.14
N VAL A 130 25.71 14.83 -13.72
CA VAL A 130 24.31 15.24 -13.91
C VAL A 130 24.26 16.57 -14.65
N LEU A 131 23.34 16.67 -15.60
CA LEU A 131 22.97 17.91 -16.28
C LEU A 131 21.49 18.20 -15.98
N ILE A 132 21.17 19.43 -15.60
CA ILE A 132 19.78 19.87 -15.37
C ILE A 132 19.33 20.69 -16.57
N ALA A 133 18.22 20.29 -17.18
CA ALA A 133 17.50 21.10 -18.15
C ALA A 133 16.34 21.83 -17.43
N ALA A 134 16.42 23.17 -17.36
CA ALA A 134 15.39 24.00 -16.73
C ALA A 134 14.28 24.28 -17.75
N CYS A 135 13.21 23.47 -17.72
CA CYS A 135 12.11 23.48 -18.69
C CYS A 135 10.74 23.81 -18.07
N ASP A 136 10.72 24.34 -16.84
CA ASP A 136 9.52 24.81 -16.12
C ASP A 136 9.52 26.35 -16.10
#